data_AF-A0A644ZG60-F1
#
_entry.id   AF-A0A644ZG60-F1
#
_cell.length_a   1.000
_cell.length_b   1.000
_cell.length_c   1.000
_cell.angle_alpha   90.00
_cell.angle_beta   90.00
_cell.angle_gamma   90.00
#
_symmetry.space_group_name_H-M   'P 1'
#
loop_
_entity.id
_entity.type
_entity.pdbx_description
1 polymer ?
#
loop_
_entity_poly.entity_id
_entity_poly.type
_entity_poly.pdbx_seq_one_letter_code
_entity_poly.pdbx_strand_id
1 'polypeptide(L)'
;MSNITSRSDFGIQFSSRLVARRKECQLSQERLADMIGVQRETISKYEQGRTIPDLLFLINASKALTCSYEYLLGESEYVKPQYKDIEEMLGLSKKSIVTLEQLTMVLRSNFVGRPDLIDTINKLIESTGYNEHYRKDNATIASTGRVFSPGLLNMINDYLLYDTDSASFSIQNMMRGKQITRNVEVNADTVSNILLLDINKFLVDLREDDEYKIRRSERRTEHNQYQKRVRKEKHKGDNK
;
A
#
# COMPACT_ATOMS: atom_id res chain seq x y z
N MET A 1 -19.55 -19.76 2.01
CA MET A 1 -19.07 -20.89 1.19
C MET A 1 -20.19 -21.29 0.26
N SER A 2 -19.94 -21.31 -1.05
CA SER A 2 -20.90 -21.78 -2.05
C SER A 2 -21.06 -23.30 -1.93
N ASN A 3 -22.25 -23.77 -1.54
CA ASN A 3 -22.55 -25.20 -1.53
C ASN A 3 -22.73 -25.67 -2.98
N ILE A 4 -21.67 -26.25 -3.56
CA ILE A 4 -21.74 -26.91 -4.86
C ILE A 4 -22.59 -28.18 -4.68
N THR A 5 -23.87 -28.09 -5.01
CA THR A 5 -24.84 -29.18 -4.86
C THR A 5 -25.01 -30.04 -6.11
N SER A 6 -24.49 -29.58 -7.25
CA SER A 6 -24.62 -30.29 -8.51
C SER A 6 -23.44 -30.07 -9.47
N ARG A 7 -23.33 -30.98 -10.43
CA ARG A 7 -22.34 -30.93 -11.51
C ARG A 7 -22.50 -29.68 -12.40
N SER A 8 -23.73 -29.20 -12.53
CA SER A 8 -24.05 -27.94 -13.23
C SER A 8 -23.61 -26.71 -12.45
N ASP A 9 -23.80 -26.69 -11.13
CA ASP A 9 -23.39 -25.56 -10.27
C ASP A 9 -21.86 -25.37 -10.33
N PHE A 10 -21.13 -26.48 -10.28
CA PHE A 10 -19.67 -26.49 -10.47
C PHE A 10 -19.27 -25.86 -11.81
N GLY A 11 -19.90 -26.30 -12.91
CA GLY A 11 -19.58 -25.80 -14.25
C GLY A 11 -19.81 -24.30 -14.40
N ILE A 12 -20.88 -23.77 -13.81
CA ILE A 12 -21.20 -22.33 -13.81
C ILE A 12 -20.18 -21.54 -12.99
N GLN A 13 -19.83 -22.03 -11.79
CA GLN A 13 -18.90 -21.33 -10.91
C GLN A 13 -17.48 -21.28 -11.51
N PHE A 14 -16.94 -22.43 -11.93
CA PHE A 14 -15.61 -22.50 -12.52
C PHE A 14 -15.50 -21.66 -13.80
N SER A 15 -16.48 -21.77 -14.70
CA SER A 15 -16.48 -21.03 -15.97
C SER A 15 -16.46 -19.53 -15.76
N SER A 16 -17.28 -19.01 -14.84
CA SER A 16 -17.34 -17.58 -14.54
C SER A 16 -16.01 -17.04 -13.99
N ARG A 17 -15.34 -17.78 -13.10
CA ARG A 17 -14.05 -17.38 -12.52
C ARG A 17 -12.91 -17.48 -13.51
N LEU A 18 -12.92 -18.51 -14.36
CA LEU A 18 -11.94 -18.65 -15.44
C LEU A 18 -12.01 -17.46 -16.40
N VAL A 19 -13.22 -17.09 -16.84
CA VAL A 19 -13.46 -15.93 -17.72
C VAL A 19 -12.99 -14.63 -17.06
N ALA A 20 -13.39 -14.41 -15.80
CA ALA A 20 -13.04 -13.19 -15.06
C ALA A 20 -11.52 -13.06 -14.95
N ARG A 21 -10.84 -14.12 -14.48
CA ARG A 21 -9.39 -14.09 -14.26
C ARG A 21 -8.61 -13.95 -15.56
N ARG A 22 -9.02 -14.62 -16.63
CA ARG A 22 -8.39 -14.46 -17.95
C ARG A 22 -8.44 -13.01 -18.43
N LYS A 23 -9.61 -12.36 -18.27
CA LYS A 23 -9.79 -10.95 -18.65
C LYS A 23 -8.96 -10.01 -17.77
N GLU A 24 -8.88 -10.26 -16.46
CA GLU A 24 -7.99 -9.50 -15.56
C GLU A 24 -6.51 -9.62 -15.96
N CYS A 25 -6.10 -10.79 -16.44
CA CYS A 25 -4.76 -11.01 -17.00
C CYS A 25 -4.58 -10.45 -18.42
N GLN A 26 -5.62 -9.82 -19.00
CA GLN A 26 -5.63 -9.26 -20.36
C GLN A 26 -5.30 -10.29 -21.45
N LEU A 27 -5.66 -11.57 -21.23
CA LEU A 27 -5.39 -12.65 -22.17
C LEU A 27 -6.60 -12.91 -23.07
N SER A 28 -6.37 -13.22 -24.36
CA SER A 28 -7.40 -13.81 -25.23
C SER A 28 -7.59 -15.30 -24.91
N GLN A 29 -8.69 -15.92 -25.39
CA GLN A 29 -8.87 -17.38 -25.27
C GLN A 29 -7.73 -18.12 -25.96
N GLU A 30 -7.32 -17.66 -27.15
CA GLU A 30 -6.19 -18.21 -27.90
C GLU A 30 -4.91 -18.16 -27.07
N ARG A 31 -4.60 -16.99 -26.51
CA ARG A 31 -3.36 -16.81 -25.77
C ARG A 31 -3.30 -17.67 -24.51
N LEU A 32 -4.42 -17.83 -23.82
CA LEU A 32 -4.49 -18.74 -22.67
C LEU A 32 -4.34 -20.19 -23.12
N ALA A 33 -4.93 -20.58 -24.24
CA ALA A 33 -4.82 -21.92 -24.81
C ALA A 33 -3.35 -22.24 -25.14
N ASP A 34 -2.64 -21.33 -25.80
CA ASP A 34 -1.21 -21.42 -26.10
C ASP A 34 -0.37 -21.62 -24.84
N MET A 35 -0.64 -20.83 -23.79
CA MET A 35 0.09 -20.89 -22.52
C MET A 35 -0.12 -22.22 -21.78
N ILE A 36 -1.31 -22.81 -21.91
CA ILE A 36 -1.66 -24.09 -21.25
C ILE A 36 -1.26 -25.30 -22.12
N GLY A 37 -1.13 -25.12 -23.44
CA GLY A 37 -0.86 -26.20 -24.40
C GLY A 37 -2.13 -26.94 -24.83
N VAL A 38 -3.26 -26.23 -24.96
CA VAL A 38 -4.54 -26.79 -25.44
C VAL A 38 -5.06 -25.99 -26.65
N GLN A 39 -6.05 -26.55 -27.35
CA GLN A 39 -6.74 -25.84 -28.42
C GLN A 39 -7.65 -24.74 -27.85
N ARG A 40 -7.83 -23.65 -28.60
CA ARG A 40 -8.74 -22.54 -28.25
C ARG A 40 -10.15 -23.01 -27.92
N GLU A 41 -10.67 -23.97 -28.66
CA GLU A 41 -12.01 -24.56 -28.46
C GLU A 41 -12.13 -25.21 -27.08
N THR A 42 -11.05 -25.75 -26.53
CA THR A 42 -11.03 -26.34 -25.18
C THR A 42 -11.29 -25.26 -24.13
N ILE A 43 -10.61 -24.10 -24.23
CA ILE A 43 -10.87 -22.94 -23.37
C ILE A 43 -12.33 -22.48 -23.51
N SER A 44 -12.85 -22.40 -24.74
CA SER A 44 -14.23 -21.99 -25.01
C SER A 44 -15.26 -22.92 -24.34
N LYS A 45 -15.06 -24.24 -24.38
CA LYS A 45 -15.95 -25.21 -23.73
C LYS A 45 -15.97 -25.06 -22.21
N TYR A 46 -14.80 -24.83 -21.61
CA TYR A 46 -14.68 -24.59 -20.17
C TYR A 46 -15.31 -23.26 -19.75
N GLU A 47 -15.08 -22.18 -20.50
CA GLU A 47 -15.68 -20.86 -20.23
C GLU A 47 -17.21 -20.84 -20.44
N GLN A 48 -17.78 -21.82 -21.14
CA GLN A 48 -19.22 -21.99 -21.30
C GLN A 48 -19.84 -22.97 -20.28
N GLY A 49 -19.03 -23.57 -19.40
CA GLY A 49 -19.50 -24.58 -18.43
C GLY A 49 -19.98 -25.89 -19.08
N ARG A 50 -19.69 -26.12 -20.37
CA ARG A 50 -20.14 -27.32 -21.10
C ARG A 50 -19.36 -28.57 -20.73
N THR A 51 -18.18 -28.42 -20.16
CA THR A 51 -17.28 -29.51 -19.80
C THR A 51 -16.57 -29.16 -18.50
N ILE A 52 -16.22 -30.18 -17.74
CA ILE A 52 -15.47 -30.03 -16.49
C ILE A 52 -13.98 -30.15 -16.81
N PRO A 53 -13.15 -29.21 -16.36
CA PRO A 53 -11.70 -29.31 -16.51
C PRO A 53 -11.17 -30.55 -15.77
N ASP A 54 -10.15 -31.18 -16.35
CA ASP A 54 -9.37 -32.16 -15.60
C ASP A 54 -8.38 -31.46 -14.66
N LEU A 55 -7.74 -32.26 -13.80
CA LEU A 55 -6.78 -31.76 -12.82
C LEU A 55 -5.55 -31.11 -13.48
N LEU A 56 -5.10 -31.64 -14.62
CA LEU A 56 -3.91 -31.13 -15.31
C LEU A 56 -4.18 -29.73 -15.90
N PHE A 57 -5.35 -29.56 -16.52
CA PHE A 57 -5.83 -28.27 -16.98
C PHE A 57 -5.92 -27.28 -15.82
N LEU A 58 -6.52 -27.66 -14.69
CA LEU A 58 -6.66 -26.80 -13.52
C LEU A 58 -5.30 -26.30 -13.00
N ILE A 59 -4.33 -27.21 -12.88
CA ILE A 59 -2.97 -26.87 -12.45
C ILE A 59 -2.31 -25.91 -13.45
N ASN A 60 -2.39 -26.20 -14.75
CA ASN A 60 -1.75 -25.36 -15.78
C ASN A 60 -2.43 -23.99 -15.90
N ALA A 61 -3.77 -23.94 -15.81
CA ALA A 61 -4.54 -22.71 -15.80
C ALA A 61 -4.18 -21.83 -14.58
N SER A 62 -4.06 -22.43 -13.39
CA SER A 62 -3.67 -21.70 -12.17
C SER A 62 -2.30 -21.01 -12.32
N LYS A 63 -1.34 -21.71 -12.92
CA LYS A 63 -0.01 -21.16 -13.23
C LYS A 63 -0.07 -20.06 -14.29
N ALA A 64 -0.75 -20.32 -15.41
CA ALA A 64 -0.86 -19.37 -16.53
C ALA A 64 -1.57 -18.07 -16.11
N LEU A 65 -2.56 -18.16 -15.21
CA LEU A 65 -3.36 -17.04 -14.72
C LEU A 65 -2.82 -16.43 -13.41
N THR A 66 -1.70 -16.95 -12.92
CA THR A 66 -1.04 -16.52 -11.67
C THR A 66 -2.04 -16.45 -10.51
N CYS A 67 -2.83 -17.51 -10.35
CA CYS A 67 -3.85 -17.64 -9.30
C CYS A 67 -3.83 -19.02 -8.66
N SER A 68 -4.56 -19.18 -7.57
CA SER A 68 -4.75 -20.46 -6.90
C SER A 68 -5.81 -21.31 -7.59
N TYR A 69 -5.70 -22.63 -7.48
CA TYR A 69 -6.76 -23.52 -7.96
C TYR A 69 -8.00 -23.40 -7.07
N GLU A 70 -7.86 -23.12 -5.77
CA GLU A 70 -9.02 -22.87 -4.88
C GLU A 70 -9.84 -21.68 -5.37
N TYR A 71 -9.18 -20.64 -5.88
CA TYR A 71 -9.86 -19.51 -6.50
C TYR A 71 -10.61 -19.97 -7.75
N LEU A 72 -9.98 -20.70 -8.67
CA LEU A 72 -10.69 -21.15 -9.88
C LEU A 72 -11.88 -22.06 -9.57
N LEU A 73 -11.78 -22.88 -8.52
CA LEU A 73 -12.82 -23.83 -8.12
C LEU A 73 -14.00 -23.19 -7.38
N GLY A 74 -13.88 -21.99 -6.84
CA GLY A 74 -14.94 -21.41 -6.02
C GLY A 74 -14.68 -21.39 -4.52
N GLU A 75 -13.66 -22.12 -4.07
CA GLU A 75 -13.38 -22.39 -2.65
C GLU A 75 -12.71 -21.22 -1.91
N SER A 76 -12.08 -20.31 -2.65
CA SER A 76 -11.45 -19.12 -2.09
C SER A 76 -11.81 -17.86 -2.87
N GLU A 77 -12.11 -16.76 -2.19
CA GLU A 77 -12.25 -15.45 -2.82
C GLU A 77 -10.88 -14.81 -3.15
N TYR A 78 -9.78 -15.39 -2.68
CA TYR A 78 -8.44 -14.86 -2.87
C TYR A 78 -7.77 -15.45 -4.11
N VAL A 79 -7.41 -14.58 -5.05
CA VAL A 79 -6.69 -14.96 -6.27
C VAL A 79 -5.38 -15.65 -5.95
N LYS A 80 -4.67 -15.23 -4.90
CA LYS A 80 -3.45 -15.89 -4.41
C LYS A 80 -3.69 -16.41 -2.99
N PRO A 81 -3.24 -17.63 -2.64
CA PRO A 81 -3.46 -18.20 -1.31
C PRO A 81 -2.86 -17.32 -0.21
N GLN A 82 -1.65 -16.82 -0.47
CA GLN A 82 -0.90 -15.94 0.44
C GLN A 82 -1.64 -14.66 0.86
N TYR A 83 -2.66 -14.19 0.11
CA TYR A 83 -3.44 -13.04 0.56
C TYR A 83 -4.32 -13.39 1.76
N LYS A 84 -4.84 -14.62 1.82
CA LYS A 84 -5.62 -15.11 2.95
C LYS A 84 -4.73 -15.18 4.18
N ASP A 85 -3.53 -15.73 4.04
CA ASP A 85 -2.55 -15.83 5.13
C ASP A 85 -2.19 -14.44 5.67
N ILE A 86 -1.94 -13.46 4.80
CA ILE A 86 -1.65 -12.08 5.20
C ILE A 86 -2.84 -11.42 5.92
N GLU A 87 -4.06 -11.63 5.44
CA GLU A 87 -5.27 -11.11 6.06
C GLU A 87 -5.48 -11.72 7.46
N GLU A 88 -5.34 -13.04 7.59
CA GLU A 88 -5.49 -13.74 8.87
C GLU A 88 -4.37 -13.39 9.86
N MET A 89 -3.12 -13.22 9.39
CA MET A 89 -1.97 -12.92 10.24
C MET A 89 -1.88 -11.46 10.65
N LEU A 90 -2.21 -10.52 9.76
CA LEU A 90 -1.97 -9.08 9.95
C LEU A 90 -3.25 -8.24 10.05
N GLY A 91 -4.44 -8.84 9.84
CA GLY A 91 -5.72 -8.14 9.86
C GLY A 91 -5.93 -7.16 8.69
N LEU A 92 -5.09 -7.23 7.66
CA LEU A 92 -5.19 -6.35 6.50
C LEU A 92 -6.35 -6.76 5.60
N SER A 93 -7.18 -5.79 5.18
CA SER A 93 -8.24 -6.09 4.21
C SER A 93 -7.66 -6.57 2.87
N LYS A 94 -8.35 -7.49 2.20
CA LYS A 94 -8.03 -7.92 0.81
C LYS A 94 -7.69 -6.75 -0.12
N LYS A 95 -8.45 -5.65 -0.06
CA LYS A 95 -8.21 -4.45 -0.89
C LYS A 95 -6.86 -3.81 -0.57
N SER A 96 -6.51 -3.70 0.71
CA SER A 96 -5.22 -3.17 1.16
C SER A 96 -4.06 -4.03 0.67
N ILE A 97 -4.16 -5.36 0.82
CA ILE A 97 -3.13 -6.31 0.40
C ILE A 97 -2.84 -6.19 -1.10
N VAL A 98 -3.90 -6.21 -1.93
CA VAL A 98 -3.76 -6.08 -3.39
C VAL A 98 -3.15 -4.74 -3.77
N THR A 99 -3.57 -3.66 -3.12
CA THR A 99 -3.05 -2.31 -3.40
C THR A 99 -1.56 -2.21 -3.05
N LEU A 100 -1.15 -2.73 -1.90
CA LEU A 100 0.26 -2.74 -1.47
C LEU A 100 1.14 -3.56 -2.43
N GLU A 101 0.67 -4.71 -2.90
CA GLU A 101 1.41 -5.51 -3.87
C GLU A 101 1.57 -4.78 -5.21
N GLN A 102 0.51 -4.17 -5.74
CA GLN A 102 0.55 -3.39 -6.98
C GLN A 102 1.51 -2.20 -6.88
N LEU A 103 1.46 -1.47 -5.77
CA LEU A 103 2.39 -0.37 -5.50
C LEU A 103 3.83 -0.86 -5.50
N THR A 104 4.11 -1.99 -4.83
CA THR A 104 5.45 -2.58 -4.81
C THR A 104 5.96 -2.92 -6.21
N MET A 105 5.09 -3.42 -7.11
CA MET A 105 5.47 -3.72 -8.50
C MET A 105 5.79 -2.45 -9.32
N VAL A 106 4.98 -1.39 -9.17
CA VAL A 106 5.19 -0.11 -9.87
C VAL A 106 6.47 0.57 -9.39
N LEU A 107 6.70 0.59 -8.07
CA LEU A 107 7.81 1.30 -7.45
C LEU A 107 9.17 0.65 -7.73
N ARG A 108 9.23 -0.69 -7.76
CA ARG A 108 10.43 -1.45 -8.19
C ARG A 108 10.87 -1.13 -9.63
N SER A 109 9.97 -0.60 -10.44
CA SER A 109 10.21 -0.36 -11.86
C SER A 109 10.58 1.10 -12.19
N ASN A 110 10.28 2.09 -11.33
CA ASN A 110 10.19 3.49 -11.79
C ASN A 110 10.66 4.64 -10.87
N PHE A 111 11.24 4.44 -9.69
CA PHE A 111 11.65 5.60 -8.86
C PHE A 111 13.02 5.46 -8.19
N VAL A 112 13.98 6.25 -8.68
CA VAL A 112 15.23 6.57 -7.96
C VAL A 112 15.05 7.95 -7.35
N GLY A 113 14.94 8.04 -6.02
CA GLY A 113 15.17 9.30 -5.28
C GLY A 113 13.98 9.99 -4.57
N ARG A 114 12.80 9.38 -4.48
CA ARG A 114 11.73 9.83 -3.55
C ARG A 114 11.45 8.72 -2.52
N PRO A 115 11.20 9.01 -1.23
CA PRO A 115 10.75 8.00 -0.29
C PRO A 115 9.44 7.42 -0.82
N ASP A 116 9.46 6.13 -1.12
CA ASP A 116 8.29 5.50 -1.70
C ASP A 116 7.18 5.32 -0.64
N LEU A 117 5.95 5.14 -1.10
CA LEU A 117 4.79 5.05 -0.19
C LEU A 117 4.92 3.84 0.75
N ILE A 118 5.57 2.76 0.32
CA ILE A 118 5.78 1.56 1.13
C ILE A 118 6.81 1.84 2.23
N ASP A 119 7.93 2.49 1.90
CA ASP A 119 8.92 2.97 2.86
C ASP A 119 8.31 3.94 3.86
N THR A 120 7.39 4.79 3.41
CA THR A 120 6.69 5.73 4.30
C THR A 120 5.76 4.98 5.24
N ILE A 121 4.98 4.01 4.74
CA ILE A 121 4.13 3.14 5.57
C ILE A 121 4.97 2.37 6.58
N ASN A 122 6.10 1.79 6.15
CA ASN A 122 7.03 1.07 7.04
C ASN A 122 7.57 2.00 8.14
N LYS A 123 8.07 3.19 7.78
CA LYS A 123 8.54 4.18 8.75
C LYS A 123 7.44 4.62 9.71
N LEU A 124 6.22 4.79 9.23
CA LEU A 124 5.08 5.13 10.09
C LEU A 124 4.86 4.02 11.12
N ILE A 125 4.77 2.76 10.69
CA ILE A 125 4.60 1.59 11.56
C ILE A 125 5.78 1.46 12.55
N GLU A 126 7.02 1.62 12.10
CA GLU A 126 8.22 1.53 12.94
C GLU A 126 8.31 2.68 13.95
N SER A 127 7.86 3.88 13.55
CA SER A 127 7.91 5.08 14.38
C SER A 127 6.87 5.12 15.50
N THR A 128 5.82 4.29 15.44
CA THR A 128 4.81 4.22 16.51
C THR A 128 5.31 3.55 17.79
N GLY A 129 6.54 3.00 17.79
CA GLY A 129 7.20 2.52 19.01
C GLY A 129 6.84 1.09 19.39
N TYR A 130 6.27 0.30 18.48
CA TYR A 130 5.95 -1.12 18.72
C TYR A 130 7.20 -2.03 18.86
N ASN A 131 8.41 -1.51 18.66
CA ASN A 131 9.64 -2.24 18.97
C ASN A 131 9.82 -2.37 20.50
N GLU A 132 9.53 -3.55 21.06
CA GLU A 132 9.79 -3.92 22.47
C GLU A 132 11.21 -3.57 22.95
N HIS A 133 12.17 -3.38 22.05
CA HIS A 133 13.56 -3.07 22.35
C HIS A 133 13.87 -1.61 22.73
N TYR A 134 12.96 -0.65 22.54
CA TYR A 134 13.24 0.78 22.80
C TYR A 134 12.62 1.33 24.09
N ARG A 135 12.48 0.48 25.11
CA ARG A 135 12.03 0.88 26.45
C ARG A 135 13.16 1.41 27.34
N LYS A 136 14.11 2.19 26.79
CA LYS A 136 15.09 2.92 27.61
C LYS A 136 15.29 4.35 27.11
N ASP A 137 14.95 5.26 28.02
CA ASP A 137 15.27 6.68 28.08
C ASP A 137 14.47 7.62 27.18
N ASN A 138 13.52 8.33 27.83
CA ASN A 138 12.72 9.44 27.30
C ASN A 138 13.55 10.55 26.61
N ALA A 139 14.85 10.64 26.89
CA ALA A 139 15.77 11.61 26.29
C ALA A 139 16.28 11.20 24.89
N THR A 140 16.38 9.90 24.59
CA THR A 140 16.89 9.41 23.30
C THR A 140 15.85 9.58 22.19
N ILE A 141 14.58 9.62 22.56
CA ILE A 141 13.45 9.59 21.63
C ILE A 141 13.16 10.93 20.93
N ALA A 142 13.88 12.00 21.28
CA ALA A 142 13.86 13.27 20.55
C ALA A 142 14.84 13.28 19.35
N SER A 143 15.78 12.33 19.29
CA SER A 143 16.87 12.30 18.29
C SER A 143 16.64 11.36 17.10
N THR A 144 15.56 10.57 17.09
CA THR A 144 15.39 9.42 16.18
C THR A 144 14.48 9.65 14.96
N GLY A 145 14.08 10.88 14.63
CA GLY A 145 13.23 11.10 13.44
C GLY A 145 11.81 10.56 13.62
N ARG A 146 11.18 10.87 14.77
CA ARG A 146 9.78 10.56 15.03
C ARG A 146 8.87 11.23 13.99
N VAL A 147 7.98 10.44 13.39
CA VAL A 147 6.97 10.91 12.43
C VAL A 147 5.74 11.51 13.13
N PHE A 148 5.42 11.01 14.32
CA PHE A 148 4.25 11.42 15.10
C PHE A 148 4.62 12.15 16.40
N SER A 149 3.76 13.08 16.83
CA SER A 149 3.93 13.73 18.12
C SER A 149 3.79 12.72 19.27
N PRO A 150 4.58 12.83 20.36
CA PRO A 150 4.51 11.88 21.48
C PRO A 150 3.10 11.80 22.12
N GLY A 151 2.36 12.90 22.13
CA GLY A 151 0.98 12.91 22.62
C GLY A 151 0.04 12.08 21.74
N LEU A 152 0.17 12.20 20.41
CA LEU A 152 -0.62 11.42 19.47
C LEU A 152 -0.32 9.92 19.61
N LEU A 153 0.95 9.55 19.74
CA LEU A 153 1.36 8.16 19.94
C LEU A 153 0.76 7.59 21.23
N ASN A 154 0.81 8.32 22.33
CA ASN A 154 0.19 7.88 23.59
C ASN A 154 -1.32 7.71 23.43
N MET A 155 -2.00 8.66 22.78
CA MET A 155 -3.45 8.58 22.54
C MET A 155 -3.84 7.37 21.69
N ILE A 156 -3.11 7.09 20.62
CA ILE A 156 -3.33 5.93 19.75
C ILE A 156 -3.03 4.64 20.51
N ASN A 157 -1.93 4.61 21.25
CA ASN A 157 -1.54 3.43 22.02
C ASN A 157 -2.57 3.13 23.10
N ASP A 158 -3.10 4.16 23.76
CA ASP A 158 -4.16 4.01 24.75
C ASP A 158 -5.47 3.56 24.12
N TYR A 159 -5.80 4.01 22.91
CA TYR A 159 -7.00 3.55 22.20
C TYR A 159 -6.89 2.13 21.65
N LEU A 160 -5.71 1.75 21.13
CA LEU A 160 -5.48 0.45 20.51
C LEU A 160 -5.21 -0.66 21.53
N LEU A 161 -4.64 -0.32 22.69
CA LEU A 161 -4.24 -1.31 23.71
C LEU A 161 -5.07 -1.24 25.01
N TYR A 162 -5.71 -0.11 25.29
CA TYR A 162 -6.52 0.10 26.50
C TYR A 162 -7.95 0.54 26.13
N ASP A 163 -8.71 1.06 27.10
CA ASP A 163 -10.10 1.46 26.90
C ASP A 163 -10.25 2.87 26.31
N THR A 164 -11.46 3.16 25.84
CA THR A 164 -11.85 4.47 25.29
C THR A 164 -11.66 5.62 26.28
N ASP A 165 -11.68 5.33 27.58
CA ASP A 165 -11.53 6.32 28.65
C ASP A 165 -10.07 6.75 28.78
N SER A 166 -9.14 5.81 28.66
CA SER A 166 -7.69 6.05 28.64
C SER A 166 -7.29 6.91 27.44
N ALA A 167 -7.80 6.59 26.25
CA ALA A 167 -7.60 7.40 25.05
C ALA A 167 -8.19 8.82 25.21
N SER A 168 -9.39 8.92 25.79
CA SER A 168 -10.05 10.21 26.07
C SER A 168 -9.23 11.08 27.02
N PHE A 169 -8.64 10.49 28.06
CA PHE A 169 -7.75 11.20 28.99
C PHE A 169 -6.51 11.75 28.29
N SER A 170 -5.87 10.95 27.43
CA SER A 170 -4.73 11.40 26.62
C SER A 170 -5.11 12.53 25.65
N ILE A 171 -6.28 12.46 25.00
CA ILE A 171 -6.82 13.55 24.16
C ILE A 171 -7.02 14.81 25.00
N GLN A 172 -7.66 14.71 26.17
CA GLN A 172 -7.89 15.87 27.04
C GLN A 172 -6.58 16.54 27.46
N ASN A 173 -5.55 15.75 27.77
CA ASN A 173 -4.22 16.27 28.10
C ASN A 173 -3.53 16.94 26.90
N MET A 174 -3.68 16.40 25.69
CA MET A 174 -3.17 17.03 24.46
C MET A 174 -3.90 18.34 24.10
N MET A 175 -5.18 18.42 24.45
CA MET A 175 -6.07 19.56 24.15
C MET A 175 -6.02 20.64 25.23
N ARG A 176 -5.33 20.38 26.35
CA ARG A 176 -5.23 21.28 27.50
C ARG A 176 -4.58 22.60 27.07
N GLY A 177 -5.34 23.70 27.20
CA GLY A 177 -4.91 25.05 26.81
C GLY A 177 -5.34 25.49 25.40
N LYS A 178 -6.04 24.65 24.63
CA LYS A 178 -6.69 25.04 23.36
C LYS A 178 -8.18 25.30 23.64
N GLN A 179 -8.72 26.42 23.16
CA GLN A 179 -10.16 26.72 23.25
C GLN A 179 -10.94 25.80 22.30
N ILE A 180 -11.31 24.61 22.78
CA ILE A 180 -12.24 23.73 22.05
C ILE A 180 -13.30 23.24 23.03
N THR A 181 -14.52 23.73 22.81
CA THR A 181 -15.73 23.33 23.51
C THR A 181 -16.37 22.16 22.78
N ARG A 182 -16.30 20.94 23.35
CA ARG A 182 -17.34 19.88 23.34
C ARG A 182 -16.71 18.51 23.59
N ASN A 183 -17.45 17.65 24.28
CA ASN A 183 -17.18 16.22 24.42
C ASN A 183 -17.01 15.61 23.03
N VAL A 184 -15.77 15.42 22.59
CA VAL A 184 -15.47 14.64 21.38
C VAL A 184 -15.63 13.19 21.78
N GLU A 185 -16.57 12.50 21.15
CA GLU A 185 -16.75 11.06 21.34
C GLU A 185 -15.57 10.33 20.69
N VAL A 186 -14.82 9.57 21.48
CA VAL A 186 -13.61 8.87 21.02
C VAL A 186 -14.00 7.46 20.62
N ASN A 187 -14.13 7.25 19.30
CA ASN A 187 -14.41 5.95 18.69
C ASN A 187 -13.41 5.64 17.55
N ALA A 188 -13.49 4.43 16.99
CA ALA A 188 -12.50 3.91 16.05
C ALA A 188 -12.36 4.79 14.81
N ASP A 189 -13.49 5.32 14.32
CA ASP A 189 -13.53 6.23 13.18
C ASP A 189 -12.88 7.57 13.52
N THR A 190 -13.11 8.11 14.72
CA THR A 190 -12.51 9.36 15.17
C THR A 190 -10.99 9.24 15.28
N VAL A 191 -10.49 8.16 15.88
CA VAL A 191 -9.05 7.92 16.01
C VAL A 191 -8.42 7.68 14.64
N SER A 192 -9.06 6.91 13.76
CA SER A 192 -8.60 6.67 12.39
C SER A 192 -8.52 7.96 11.57
N ASN A 193 -9.52 8.84 11.68
CA ASN A 193 -9.54 10.12 10.97
C ASN A 193 -8.44 11.07 11.46
N ILE A 194 -8.20 11.14 12.77
CA ILE A 194 -7.10 11.94 13.33
C ILE A 194 -5.76 11.43 12.83
N LEU A 195 -5.56 10.11 12.86
CA LEU A 195 -4.39 9.44 12.30
C LEU A 195 -4.16 9.79 10.83
N LEU A 196 -5.21 9.69 10.01
CA LEU A 196 -5.14 10.00 8.58
C LEU A 196 -4.81 11.48 8.32
N LEU A 197 -5.38 12.40 9.11
CA LEU A 197 -5.09 13.84 8.99
C LEU A 197 -3.65 14.16 9.35
N ASP A 198 -3.11 13.57 10.42
CA ASP A 198 -1.72 13.79 10.83
C ASP A 198 -0.72 13.15 9.85
N ILE A 199 -1.02 11.95 9.33
CA ILE A 199 -0.24 11.34 8.25
C ILE A 199 -0.26 12.25 7.02
N ASN A 200 -1.43 12.75 6.61
CA ASN A 200 -1.54 13.62 5.45
C ASN A 200 -0.76 14.92 5.65
N LYS A 201 -0.83 15.53 6.84
CA LYS A 201 -0.05 16.72 7.18
C LYS A 201 1.45 16.44 7.09
N PHE A 202 1.93 15.34 7.67
CA PHE A 202 3.32 14.95 7.58
C PHE A 202 3.78 14.75 6.13
N LEU A 203 2.96 14.10 5.29
CA LEU A 203 3.25 13.90 3.87
C LEU A 203 3.30 15.23 3.10
N VAL A 204 2.43 16.19 3.43
CA VAL A 204 2.45 17.54 2.85
C VAL A 204 3.72 18.28 3.25
N ASP A 205 4.05 18.28 4.54
CA ASP A 205 5.26 18.94 5.06
C ASP A 205 6.53 18.36 4.42
N LEU A 206 6.62 17.03 4.26
CA LEU A 206 7.71 16.38 3.54
C LEU A 206 7.82 16.84 2.07
N ARG A 207 6.69 16.94 1.36
CA ARG A 207 6.66 17.35 -0.05
C ARG A 207 7.14 18.80 -0.21
N GLU A 208 6.71 19.68 0.68
CA GLU A 208 7.11 21.08 0.67
C GLU A 208 8.61 21.26 0.94
N ASP A 209 9.16 20.44 1.83
CA ASP A 209 10.57 20.48 2.22
C ASP A 209 11.50 20.00 1.09
N ASP A 210 11.08 18.97 0.33
CA ASP A 210 11.80 18.51 -0.86
C ASP A 210 11.73 19.52 -2.01
N GLU A 211 10.57 20.14 -2.26
CA GLU A 211 10.47 21.23 -3.22
C GLU A 211 11.33 22.45 -2.82
N TYR A 212 11.39 22.76 -1.52
CA TYR A 212 12.24 23.82 -1.01
C TYR A 212 13.72 23.51 -1.23
N LYS A 213 14.17 22.27 -0.99
CA LYS A 213 15.55 21.83 -1.24
C LYS A 213 15.90 21.92 -2.73
N ILE A 214 14.99 21.53 -3.62
CA ILE A 214 15.16 21.65 -5.08
C ILE A 214 15.32 23.12 -5.47
N ARG A 215 14.36 23.99 -5.10
CA ARG A 215 14.39 25.45 -5.40
C ARG A 215 15.63 26.15 -4.84
N ARG A 216 16.18 25.69 -3.71
CA ARG A 216 17.42 26.24 -3.14
C ARG A 216 18.66 25.81 -3.94
N SER A 217 18.67 24.59 -4.46
CA SER A 217 19.77 24.09 -5.29
C SER A 217 19.81 24.73 -6.68
N GLU A 218 18.65 24.96 -7.29
CA GLU A 218 18.52 25.68 -8.57
C GLU A 218 19.03 27.12 -8.46
N ARG A 219 18.57 27.87 -7.45
CA ARG A 219 19.03 29.26 -7.21
C ARG A 219 20.55 29.37 -6.97
N ARG A 220 21.14 28.38 -6.30
CA ARG A 220 22.62 28.31 -6.14
C ARG A 220 23.31 28.08 -7.49
N THR A 221 22.74 27.24 -8.34
CA THR A 221 23.29 26.92 -9.66
C THR A 221 23.22 28.14 -10.59
N GLU A 222 22.08 28.83 -10.63
CA GLU A 222 21.90 30.07 -11.39
C GLU A 222 22.85 31.18 -10.92
N HIS A 223 22.97 31.38 -9.61
CA HIS A 223 23.90 32.34 -9.03
C HIS A 223 25.35 32.03 -9.42
N ASN A 224 25.77 30.75 -9.36
CA ASN A 224 27.11 30.33 -9.76
C ASN A 224 27.36 30.53 -11.27
N GLN A 225 26.35 30.29 -12.12
CA GLN A 225 26.46 30.55 -13.56
C GLN A 225 26.55 32.04 -13.88
N TYR A 226 25.80 32.88 -13.18
CA TYR A 226 25.91 34.34 -13.29
C TYR A 226 27.31 34.83 -12.90
N GLN A 227 27.83 34.40 -11.75
CA GLN A 227 29.19 34.77 -11.30
C GLN A 227 30.28 34.33 -12.29
N LYS A 228 30.14 33.14 -12.90
CA LYS A 228 31.03 32.68 -13.97
C LYS A 228 30.96 33.55 -15.23
N ARG A 229 29.77 34.02 -15.62
CA ARG A 229 29.60 34.95 -16.77
C ARG A 229 30.27 36.29 -16.50
N VAL A 230 30.01 36.89 -15.34
CA VAL A 230 30.62 38.16 -14.92
C VAL A 230 32.15 38.07 -14.88
N ARG A 231 32.72 36.97 -14.39
CA ARG A 231 34.18 36.75 -14.39
C ARG A 231 34.77 36.61 -15.81
N LYS A 232 34.06 35.94 -16.72
CA LYS A 232 34.48 35.81 -18.13
C LYS A 232 34.43 37.14 -18.88
N GLU A 233 33.45 37.99 -18.58
CA GLU A 233 33.32 39.33 -19.19
C GLU A 233 34.41 40.28 -18.70
N LYS A 234 34.74 40.25 -17.39
CA LYS A 234 35.88 41.03 -16.86
C LYS A 234 37.21 40.65 -17.51
N HIS A 235 37.50 39.35 -17.67
CA HIS A 235 38.71 38.91 -18.36
C HIS A 235 38.76 39.19 -19.88
N LYS A 236 37.62 39.45 -20.53
CA LYS A 236 37.59 39.91 -21.94
C LYS A 236 37.83 41.42 -22.08
N GLY A 237 37.60 42.20 -21.02
CA GLY A 237 37.88 43.64 -21.00
C GLY A 237 39.37 43.97 -20.81
N ASP A 238 40.10 43.13 -20.07
CA ASP A 238 41.53 43.35 -19.76
C ASP A 238 42.49 42.89 -20.87
N ASN A 239 41.98 42.31 -21.96
CA ASN A 239 42.75 41.81 -23.11
C ASN A 239 42.54 42.64 -24.39
N LYS A 240 42.13 43.91 -24.26
CA LYS A 240 41.94 44.86 -25.36
C LYS A 240 42.82 46.09 -25.20
#